data_AF-A0A5E4QWC5-F1
#
_entry.id   AF-A0A5E4QWC5-F1
#
_cell.length_a   1.000
_cell.length_b   1.000
_cell.length_c   1.000
_cell.angle_alpha   90.00
_cell.angle_beta   90.00
_cell.angle_gamma   90.00
#
_symmetry.space_group_name_H-M   'P 1'
#
loop_
_entity.id
_entity.type
_entity.pdbx_description
1 polymer ?
#
loop_
_entity_poly.entity_id
_entity_poly.type
_entity_poly.pdbx_seq_one_letter_code
_entity_poly.pdbx_strand_id
1 'polypeptide(L)'
;MDLEVSGFEPIVFWNPRKERPFYADYAVIIEQILFPFMFIMNFLKRFSLNFTRPGFFTQHYRWHDGVGFLLPLWMYITGGATFYDTMIMWLWINCTTSFVFFTIGSNAAHHHPNIFKDGDEVSEVNPDWGMHELEAVMDRTDINGSHFRVMTFFGHHALHHLFPTVDHAVLEHLYPLFLEHCEKYRANFRMTTQLDLFIGQIKMTLKTRPTLLSERKQEQ
;
A
#
# COMPACT_ATOMS: atom_id res chain seq x y z
N MET A 1 -11.43 6.43 -6.57
CA MET A 1 -10.04 6.27 -7.04
C MET A 1 -9.19 5.98 -5.82
N ASP A 2 -8.48 4.87 -5.84
CA ASP A 2 -7.61 4.42 -4.75
C ASP A 2 -6.45 5.41 -4.54
N LEU A 3 -6.29 5.89 -3.30
CA LEU A 3 -5.26 6.86 -2.95
C LEU A 3 -3.86 6.30 -3.23
N GLU A 4 -3.68 5.00 -3.00
CA GLU A 4 -2.43 4.28 -3.25
C GLU A 4 -2.05 4.39 -4.73
N VAL A 5 -2.96 4.02 -5.65
CA VAL A 5 -2.71 4.10 -7.09
C VAL A 5 -2.40 5.53 -7.52
N SER A 6 -3.17 6.51 -7.04
CA SER A 6 -2.96 7.92 -7.39
C SER A 6 -1.64 8.50 -6.85
N GLY A 7 -1.08 7.91 -5.79
CA GLY A 7 0.16 8.36 -5.17
C GLY A 7 1.41 8.01 -5.97
N PHE A 8 1.33 7.00 -6.85
CA PHE A 8 2.46 6.53 -7.65
C PHE A 8 2.29 6.76 -9.15
N GLU A 9 1.08 6.95 -9.66
CA GLU A 9 0.91 7.40 -11.05
C GLU A 9 1.47 8.84 -11.21
N PRO A 10 2.13 9.15 -12.34
CA PRO A 10 2.31 8.33 -13.55
C PRO A 10 3.62 7.52 -13.58
N ILE A 11 4.26 7.24 -12.43
CA ILE A 11 5.55 6.53 -12.38
C ILE A 11 5.33 5.00 -12.38
N VAL A 12 4.37 4.52 -11.59
CA VAL A 12 3.99 3.11 -11.50
C VAL A 12 2.52 2.97 -11.85
N PHE A 13 2.18 1.96 -12.68
CA PHE A 13 0.82 1.73 -13.18
C PHE A 13 0.32 0.35 -12.73
N TRP A 14 -0.52 0.31 -11.69
CA TRP A 14 -1.16 -0.93 -11.22
C TRP A 14 -2.54 -1.19 -11.83
N ASN A 15 -3.17 -0.17 -12.42
CA ASN A 15 -4.46 -0.31 -13.09
C ASN A 15 -4.27 -0.68 -14.57
N PRO A 16 -5.13 -1.55 -15.13
CA PRO A 16 -5.07 -1.88 -16.54
C PRO A 16 -5.36 -0.67 -17.42
N ARG A 17 -4.42 -0.31 -18.30
CA ARG A 17 -4.59 0.79 -19.28
C ARG A 17 -4.16 0.33 -20.66
N LYS A 18 -5.00 0.61 -21.66
CA LYS A 18 -4.71 0.30 -23.07
C LYS A 18 -3.56 1.15 -23.60
N GLU A 19 -3.56 2.42 -23.22
CA GLU A 19 -2.51 3.39 -23.55
C GLU A 19 -1.67 3.62 -22.30
N ARG A 20 -0.43 3.11 -22.33
CA ARG A 20 0.54 3.27 -21.25
C ARG A 20 1.94 3.46 -21.83
N PRO A 21 2.83 4.16 -21.13
CA PRO A 21 4.20 4.35 -21.61
C PRO A 21 4.96 3.02 -21.63
N PHE A 22 5.98 2.93 -22.48
CA PHE A 22 6.79 1.70 -22.65
C PHE A 22 7.44 1.20 -21.35
N TYR A 23 7.69 2.10 -20.38
CA TYR A 23 8.32 1.75 -19.11
C TYR A 23 7.34 1.11 -18.11
N ALA A 24 6.02 1.16 -18.37
CA ALA A 24 5.01 0.62 -17.45
C ALA A 24 5.18 -0.89 -17.21
N ASP A 25 5.65 -1.64 -18.20
CA ASP A 25 5.93 -3.08 -18.09
C ASP A 25 7.11 -3.39 -17.14
N TYR A 26 7.93 -2.39 -16.84
CA TYR A 26 9.07 -2.49 -15.92
C TYR A 26 8.74 -1.98 -14.52
N ALA A 27 7.45 -1.85 -14.17
CA ALA A 27 6.98 -1.38 -12.87
C ALA A 27 7.72 -2.03 -11.70
N VAL A 28 7.89 -3.36 -11.69
CA VAL A 28 8.60 -4.06 -10.61
C VAL A 28 10.03 -3.55 -10.41
N ILE A 29 10.76 -3.26 -11.51
CA ILE A 29 12.13 -2.72 -11.45
C ILE A 29 12.09 -1.27 -10.97
N ILE A 30 11.14 -0.48 -11.49
CA ILE A 30 10.95 0.92 -11.09
C ILE A 30 10.66 1.00 -9.60
N GLU A 31 9.78 0.15 -9.06
CA GLU A 31 9.46 0.06 -7.64
C GLU A 31 10.71 -0.25 -6.81
N GLN A 32 11.54 -1.24 -7.21
CA GLN A 32 12.78 -1.57 -6.49
C GLN A 32 13.76 -0.40 -6.42
N ILE A 33 13.81 0.44 -7.46
CA ILE A 33 14.67 1.62 -7.51
C ILE A 33 14.03 2.78 -6.74
N LEU A 34 12.72 2.98 -6.85
CA LEU A 34 12.01 4.14 -6.33
C LEU A 34 11.77 4.04 -4.82
N PHE A 35 11.31 2.88 -4.34
CA PHE A 35 10.84 2.68 -2.97
C PHE A 35 11.88 2.99 -1.90
N PRO A 36 13.18 2.69 -2.06
CA PRO A 36 14.19 3.11 -1.10
C PRO A 36 14.27 4.63 -0.91
N PHE A 37 13.93 5.43 -1.92
CA PHE A 37 14.09 6.89 -1.85
C PHE A 37 12.80 7.64 -1.50
N MET A 38 11.65 6.97 -1.39
CA MET A 38 10.35 7.61 -1.21
C MET A 38 10.25 8.49 0.06
N PHE A 39 10.79 8.08 1.20
CA PHE A 39 10.84 8.94 2.39
C PHE A 39 11.67 10.20 2.16
N ILE A 40 12.84 10.08 1.54
CA ILE A 40 13.72 11.21 1.22
C ILE A 40 13.02 12.15 0.22
N MET A 41 12.40 11.61 -0.83
CA MET A 41 11.67 12.41 -1.82
C MET A 41 10.50 13.16 -1.20
N ASN A 42 9.72 12.51 -0.34
CA ASN A 42 8.62 13.18 0.37
C ASN A 42 9.13 14.27 1.33
N PHE A 43 10.23 14.01 2.04
CA PHE A 43 10.89 15.02 2.86
C PHE A 43 11.36 16.21 2.02
N LEU A 44 12.07 15.98 0.91
CA LEU A 44 12.55 17.04 0.01
C LEU A 44 11.39 17.83 -0.62
N LYS A 45 10.31 17.14 -1.02
CA LYS A 45 9.08 17.77 -1.51
C LYS A 45 8.48 18.70 -0.45
N ARG A 46 8.34 18.23 0.79
CA ARG A 46 7.79 19.05 1.88
C ARG A 46 8.74 20.19 2.29
N PHE A 47 10.06 19.94 2.24
CA PHE A 47 11.07 20.94 2.53
C PHE A 47 11.08 22.05 1.48
N SER A 48 10.96 21.72 0.20
CA SER A 48 10.94 22.71 -0.89
C SER A 48 9.73 23.65 -0.82
N LEU A 49 8.61 23.20 -0.26
CA LEU A 49 7.42 24.04 -0.03
C LEU A 49 7.68 25.24 0.90
N ASN A 50 8.70 25.18 1.76
CA ASN A 50 9.13 26.34 2.55
C ASN A 50 9.56 27.53 1.68
N PHE A 51 10.08 27.24 0.49
CA PHE A 51 10.63 28.23 -0.43
C PHE A 51 9.68 28.55 -1.59
N THR A 52 8.80 27.62 -1.94
CA THR A 52 7.89 27.77 -3.09
C THR A 52 6.48 28.22 -2.70
N ARG A 53 6.06 28.06 -1.44
CA ARG A 53 4.74 28.46 -0.96
C ARG A 53 4.85 29.49 0.17
N PRO A 54 4.36 30.74 -0.05
CA PRO A 54 4.37 31.78 0.98
C PRO A 54 3.68 31.31 2.27
N GLY A 55 4.34 31.53 3.41
CA GLY A 55 3.80 31.18 4.74
C GLY A 55 3.80 29.69 5.08
N PHE A 56 4.35 28.81 4.24
CA PHE A 56 4.27 27.36 4.48
C PHE A 56 4.94 26.95 5.80
N PHE A 57 6.14 27.47 6.07
CA PHE A 57 6.89 27.15 7.28
C PHE A 57 6.09 27.44 8.55
N THR A 58 5.53 28.64 8.67
CA THR A 58 4.81 29.09 9.89
C THR A 58 3.46 28.42 10.07
N GLN A 59 2.80 27.99 8.99
CA GLN A 59 1.47 27.40 9.03
C GLN A 59 1.49 25.88 9.21
N HIS A 60 2.50 25.18 8.68
CA HIS A 60 2.49 23.73 8.54
C HIS A 60 3.59 22.98 9.29
N TYR A 61 4.68 23.64 9.71
CA TYR A 61 5.68 22.96 10.55
C TYR A 61 5.23 22.94 12.01
N ARG A 62 5.50 21.79 12.65
CA ARG A 62 5.24 21.48 14.05
C ARG A 62 6.50 20.90 14.66
N TRP A 63 6.62 20.92 15.98
CA TRP A 63 7.79 20.41 16.69
C TRP A 63 8.11 18.95 16.33
N HIS A 64 7.08 18.13 16.07
CA HIS A 64 7.24 16.71 15.74
C HIS A 64 7.89 16.47 14.37
N ASP A 65 7.94 17.49 13.50
CA ASP A 65 8.67 17.40 12.24
C ASP A 65 10.20 17.29 12.44
N GLY A 66 10.68 17.64 13.62
CA GLY A 66 12.07 17.45 14.03
C GLY A 66 12.40 16.03 14.52
N VAL A 67 11.40 15.18 14.80
CA VAL A 67 11.60 13.87 15.46
C VAL A 67 12.49 12.94 14.63
N GLY A 68 12.38 13.00 13.30
CA GLY A 68 13.22 12.20 12.40
C GLY A 68 14.73 12.48 12.51
N PHE A 69 15.11 13.66 13.04
CA PHE A 69 16.51 14.04 13.27
C PHE A 69 17.03 13.66 14.66
N LEU A 70 16.17 13.17 15.57
CA LEU A 70 16.62 12.73 16.88
C LEU A 70 17.56 11.52 16.78
N LEU A 71 17.27 10.57 15.87
CA LEU A 71 18.11 9.40 15.67
C LEU A 71 19.55 9.75 15.26
N PRO A 72 19.82 10.51 14.17
CA PRO A 72 21.19 10.87 13.80
C PRO A 72 21.85 11.76 14.86
N LEU A 73 21.08 12.63 15.53
CA LEU A 73 21.61 13.45 16.62
C LEU A 73 22.15 12.59 17.77
N TRP A 74 21.38 11.59 18.22
CA TRP A 74 21.80 10.68 19.27
C TRP A 74 22.96 9.79 18.85
N MET A 75 22.94 9.26 17.62
CA MET A 75 24.05 8.49 17.05
C MET A 75 25.35 9.29 17.08
N TYR A 76 25.31 10.57 16.71
CA TYR A 76 26.49 11.43 16.69
C TYR A 76 27.00 11.75 18.11
N ILE A 77 26.12 12.16 19.02
CA ILE A 77 26.51 12.61 20.36
C ILE A 77 26.99 11.44 21.24
N THR A 78 26.36 10.27 21.11
CA THR A 78 26.62 9.14 22.02
C THR A 78 27.51 8.06 21.41
N GLY A 79 27.56 7.94 20.08
CA GLY A 79 28.23 6.83 19.40
C GLY A 79 29.72 7.03 19.15
N GLY A 80 30.26 8.25 19.31
CA GLY A 80 31.65 8.57 18.99
C GLY A 80 32.00 8.47 17.49
N ALA A 81 30.99 8.29 16.64
CA ALA A 81 31.14 8.23 15.19
C ALA A 81 31.39 9.62 14.60
N THR A 82 32.02 9.68 13.43
CA THR A 82 32.13 10.95 12.72
C THR A 82 30.74 11.42 12.25
N PHE A 83 30.62 12.71 11.95
CA PHE A 83 29.40 13.25 11.35
C PHE A 83 29.07 12.53 10.02
N TYR A 84 30.08 12.27 9.20
CA TYR A 84 29.93 11.57 7.92
C TYR A 84 29.34 10.17 8.12
N ASP A 85 29.93 9.36 9.00
CA ASP A 85 29.48 7.99 9.25
C ASP A 85 28.04 7.98 9.79
N THR A 86 27.73 8.92 10.68
CA THR A 86 26.38 9.08 11.23
C THR A 86 25.35 9.38 10.14
N MET A 87 25.67 10.31 9.23
CA MET A 87 24.77 10.69 8.15
C MET A 87 24.58 9.56 7.14
N ILE A 88 25.65 8.84 6.77
CA ILE A 88 25.55 7.68 5.87
C ILE A 88 24.68 6.59 6.50
N MET A 89 24.89 6.28 7.78
CA MET A 89 24.09 5.28 8.48
C MET A 89 22.62 5.69 8.61
N TRP A 90 22.35 6.97 8.92
CA TRP A 90 20.97 7.48 8.96
C TRP A 90 20.27 7.40 7.60
N LEU A 91 20.97 7.76 6.51
CA LEU A 91 20.44 7.61 5.15
C LEU A 91 20.17 6.14 4.83
N TRP A 92 21.06 5.23 5.22
CA TRP A 92 20.87 3.79 5.03
C TRP A 92 19.62 3.27 5.76
N ILE A 93 19.42 3.68 7.01
CA ILE A 93 18.23 3.34 7.80
C ILE A 93 16.96 3.85 7.12
N ASN A 94 16.94 5.12 6.70
CA ASN A 94 15.79 5.69 6.00
C ASN A 94 15.50 4.97 4.69
N CYS A 95 16.53 4.69 3.88
CA CYS A 95 16.35 4.02 2.60
C CYS A 95 15.83 2.59 2.77
N THR A 96 16.39 1.84 3.72
CA THR A 96 15.94 0.47 4.03
C THR A 96 14.51 0.47 4.55
N THR A 97 14.18 1.40 5.45
CA THR A 97 12.83 1.50 6.03
C THR A 97 11.81 1.91 4.98
N SER A 98 12.15 2.88 4.13
CA SER A 98 11.34 3.32 3.00
C SER A 98 11.08 2.14 2.06
N PHE A 99 12.11 1.39 1.68
CA PHE A 99 11.96 0.21 0.85
C PHE A 99 10.97 -0.81 1.45
N VAL A 100 11.20 -1.24 2.69
CA VAL A 100 10.33 -2.21 3.36
C VAL A 100 8.89 -1.70 3.49
N PHE A 101 8.70 -0.45 3.92
CA PHE A 101 7.38 0.12 4.15
C PHE A 101 6.58 0.24 2.86
N PHE A 102 7.20 0.74 1.78
CA PHE A 102 6.51 0.88 0.50
C PHE A 102 6.28 -0.45 -0.20
N THR A 103 7.20 -1.43 -0.09
CA THR A 103 6.95 -2.79 -0.60
C THR A 103 5.76 -3.45 0.10
N ILE A 104 5.68 -3.33 1.43
CA ILE A 104 4.57 -3.88 2.19
C ILE A 104 3.27 -3.14 1.87
N GLY A 105 3.31 -1.80 1.90
CA GLY A 105 2.15 -0.94 1.66
C GLY A 105 1.58 -1.15 0.26
N SER A 106 2.44 -1.24 -0.77
CA SER A 106 1.98 -1.45 -2.14
C SER A 106 1.47 -2.87 -2.40
N ASN A 107 2.01 -3.86 -1.68
CA ASN A 107 1.66 -5.26 -1.91
C ASN A 107 0.66 -5.81 -0.89
N ALA A 108 -0.03 -4.95 -0.14
CA ALA A 108 -0.85 -5.36 0.99
C ALA A 108 -1.97 -6.34 0.59
N ALA A 109 -3.04 -5.85 -0.03
CA ALA A 109 -4.16 -6.71 -0.43
C ALA A 109 -4.89 -6.18 -1.68
N HIS A 110 -4.28 -5.24 -2.41
CA HIS A 110 -4.95 -4.50 -3.47
C HIS A 110 -4.60 -4.94 -4.88
N HIS A 111 -3.45 -5.58 -5.12
CA HIS A 111 -2.94 -5.80 -6.48
C HIS A 111 -2.89 -7.27 -6.87
N HIS A 112 -3.93 -7.77 -7.53
CA HIS A 112 -3.98 -9.10 -8.12
C HIS A 112 -4.94 -9.15 -9.32
N PRO A 113 -4.69 -9.97 -10.37
CA PRO A 113 -5.58 -10.09 -11.55
C PRO A 113 -7.04 -10.39 -11.26
N ASN A 114 -7.27 -11.10 -10.16
CA ASN A 114 -8.60 -11.50 -9.71
C ASN A 114 -9.28 -10.45 -8.81
N ILE A 115 -8.56 -9.42 -8.34
CA ILE A 115 -9.13 -8.31 -7.57
C ILE A 115 -9.79 -7.32 -8.53
N PHE A 116 -10.96 -6.78 -8.14
CA PHE A 116 -11.63 -5.71 -8.87
C PHE A 116 -10.72 -4.48 -8.99
N LYS A 117 -10.58 -3.97 -10.21
CA LYS A 117 -9.86 -2.72 -10.49
C LYS A 117 -10.73 -1.69 -11.19
N ASP A 118 -10.31 -0.44 -11.06
CA ASP A 118 -10.91 0.66 -11.81
C ASP A 118 -10.91 0.34 -13.32
N GLY A 119 -12.08 0.43 -13.93
CA GLY A 119 -12.34 0.04 -15.31
C GLY A 119 -12.84 -1.40 -15.52
N ASP A 120 -12.77 -2.28 -14.52
CA ASP A 120 -13.35 -3.63 -14.62
C ASP A 120 -14.88 -3.56 -14.70
N GLU A 121 -15.49 -4.52 -15.39
CA GLU A 121 -16.95 -4.58 -15.50
C GLU A 121 -17.57 -4.96 -14.14
N VAL A 122 -18.45 -4.10 -13.62
CA VAL A 122 -19.15 -4.29 -12.34
C VAL A 122 -20.24 -5.36 -12.43
N SER A 123 -20.39 -6.17 -11.39
CA SER A 123 -21.34 -7.29 -11.34
C SER A 123 -22.80 -6.86 -11.37
N GLU A 124 -23.10 -5.66 -10.87
CA GLU A 124 -24.45 -5.10 -10.81
C GLU A 124 -24.42 -3.60 -11.17
N VAL A 125 -25.57 -3.06 -11.62
CA VAL A 125 -25.70 -1.63 -11.95
C VAL A 125 -25.51 -0.74 -10.72
N ASN A 126 -25.98 -1.21 -9.56
CA ASN A 126 -25.86 -0.52 -8.28
C ASN A 126 -25.18 -1.47 -7.28
N PRO A 127 -23.85 -1.64 -7.34
CA PRO A 127 -23.15 -2.58 -6.48
C PRO A 127 -23.30 -2.15 -5.02
N ASP A 128 -23.60 -3.12 -4.15
CA ASP A 128 -23.51 -2.91 -2.71
C ASP A 128 -22.08 -2.55 -2.33
N TRP A 129 -21.90 -1.49 -1.55
CA TRP A 129 -20.58 -0.98 -1.21
C TRP A 129 -19.74 -2.03 -0.47
N GLY A 130 -20.30 -2.71 0.53
CA GLY A 130 -19.55 -3.69 1.32
C GLY A 130 -19.15 -4.90 0.49
N MET A 131 -20.03 -5.36 -0.40
CA MET A 131 -19.72 -6.43 -1.35
C MET A 131 -18.62 -6.01 -2.32
N HIS A 132 -18.66 -4.77 -2.80
CA HIS A 132 -17.67 -4.23 -3.72
C HIS A 132 -16.29 -4.06 -3.08
N GLU A 133 -16.22 -3.63 -1.82
CA GLU A 133 -14.97 -3.60 -1.05
C GLU A 133 -14.33 -4.99 -0.98
N LEU A 134 -15.11 -6.05 -0.78
CA LEU A 134 -14.62 -7.43 -0.75
C LEU A 134 -14.15 -7.94 -2.12
N GLU A 135 -14.68 -7.41 -3.22
CA GLU A 135 -14.14 -7.68 -4.56
C GLU A 135 -12.81 -6.95 -4.82
N ALA A 136 -12.62 -5.79 -4.19
CA ALA A 136 -11.46 -4.91 -4.35
C ALA A 136 -10.23 -5.31 -3.50
N VAL A 137 -10.35 -6.33 -2.65
CA VAL A 137 -9.25 -6.84 -1.82
C VAL A 137 -9.21 -8.37 -1.75
N MET A 138 -8.07 -8.92 -1.33
CA MET A 138 -7.95 -10.31 -0.89
C MET A 138 -7.10 -10.40 0.38
N ASP A 139 -7.62 -11.06 1.41
CA ASP A 139 -6.91 -11.20 2.68
C ASP A 139 -5.82 -12.28 2.60
N ARG A 140 -4.90 -12.29 3.57
CA ARG A 140 -3.70 -13.15 3.55
C ARG A 140 -3.69 -14.12 4.72
N THR A 141 -3.69 -15.42 4.41
CA THR A 141 -3.68 -16.51 5.39
C THR A 141 -2.38 -16.57 6.21
N ASP A 142 -1.26 -16.24 5.59
CA ASP A 142 0.10 -16.25 6.17
C ASP A 142 0.40 -15.01 7.04
N ILE A 143 -0.44 -13.98 6.95
CA ILE A 143 -0.37 -12.75 7.76
C ILE A 143 -1.39 -12.78 8.91
N ASN A 144 -2.66 -13.07 8.61
CA ASN A 144 -3.77 -12.91 9.55
C ASN A 144 -3.73 -13.86 10.77
N GLY A 145 -2.87 -14.89 10.75
CA GLY A 145 -2.69 -15.80 11.88
C GLY A 145 -1.76 -15.28 13.01
N SER A 146 -1.19 -14.07 12.87
CA SER A 146 -0.28 -13.51 13.87
C SER A 146 -0.54 -12.02 14.06
N HIS A 147 -0.89 -11.63 15.27
CA HIS A 147 -1.12 -10.22 15.62
C HIS A 147 0.06 -9.32 15.25
N PHE A 148 1.30 -9.75 15.52
CA PHE A 148 2.49 -9.00 15.12
C PHE A 148 2.55 -8.77 13.60
N ARG A 149 2.32 -9.81 12.80
CA ARG A 149 2.32 -9.70 11.34
C ARG A 149 1.16 -8.84 10.84
N VAL A 150 -0.02 -8.96 11.43
CA VAL A 150 -1.16 -8.10 11.11
C VAL A 150 -0.78 -6.63 11.28
N MET A 151 -0.17 -6.26 12.41
CA MET A 151 0.21 -4.89 12.69
C MET A 151 1.35 -4.35 11.81
N THR A 152 2.29 -5.21 11.37
CA THR A 152 3.43 -4.76 10.54
C THR A 152 3.24 -4.95 9.05
N PHE A 153 2.26 -5.77 8.61
CA PHE A 153 1.97 -6.05 7.19
C PHE A 153 0.56 -5.65 6.75
N PHE A 154 -0.19 -4.89 7.57
CA PHE A 154 -1.57 -4.45 7.28
C PHE A 154 -2.54 -5.61 7.04
N GLY A 155 -2.51 -6.62 7.93
CA GLY A 155 -3.43 -7.76 7.89
C GLY A 155 -4.88 -7.36 8.20
N HIS A 156 -5.80 -8.34 8.15
CA HIS A 156 -7.25 -8.13 8.29
C HIS A 156 -7.79 -7.05 7.35
N HIS A 157 -7.28 -7.02 6.12
CA HIS A 157 -7.39 -5.88 5.23
C HIS A 157 -8.83 -5.65 4.78
N ALA A 158 -9.57 -6.72 4.48
CA ALA A 158 -11.00 -6.65 4.20
C ALA A 158 -11.80 -5.97 5.33
N LEU A 159 -11.54 -6.37 6.58
CA LEU A 159 -12.19 -5.76 7.75
C LEU A 159 -11.72 -4.32 7.97
N HIS A 160 -10.47 -3.99 7.65
CA HIS A 160 -9.99 -2.62 7.70
C HIS A 160 -10.75 -1.71 6.70
N HIS A 161 -10.99 -2.15 5.47
CA HIS A 161 -11.77 -1.36 4.50
C HIS A 161 -13.23 -1.22 4.91
N LEU A 162 -13.83 -2.27 5.49
CA LEU A 162 -15.21 -2.21 6.00
C LEU A 162 -15.35 -1.36 7.27
N PHE A 163 -14.33 -1.35 8.13
CA PHE A 163 -14.33 -0.67 9.43
C PHE A 163 -13.03 0.14 9.65
N PRO A 164 -12.74 1.17 8.85
CA PRO A 164 -11.43 1.84 8.83
C PRO A 164 -11.13 2.64 10.10
N THR A 165 -12.15 2.90 10.93
CA THR A 165 -12.04 3.61 12.20
C THR A 165 -11.80 2.68 13.39
N VAL A 166 -11.93 1.37 13.20
CA VAL A 166 -11.66 0.37 14.25
C VAL A 166 -10.15 0.07 14.25
N ASP A 167 -9.57 -0.01 15.45
CA ASP A 167 -8.16 -0.33 15.60
C ASP A 167 -7.85 -1.71 14.98
N HIS A 168 -6.79 -1.78 14.17
CA HIS A 168 -6.36 -3.04 13.54
C HIS A 168 -6.15 -4.16 14.55
N ALA A 169 -5.72 -3.82 15.77
CA ALA A 169 -5.45 -4.75 16.84
C ALA A 169 -6.69 -5.52 17.32
N VAL A 170 -7.90 -5.03 17.05
CA VAL A 170 -9.15 -5.64 17.50
C VAL A 170 -10.05 -6.14 16.38
N LEU A 171 -9.66 -5.94 15.10
CA LEU A 171 -10.43 -6.39 13.94
C LEU A 171 -10.70 -7.89 13.95
N GLU A 172 -9.78 -8.70 14.52
CA GLU A 172 -9.92 -10.15 14.58
C GLU A 172 -11.22 -10.61 15.28
N HIS A 173 -11.74 -9.81 16.21
CA HIS A 173 -12.97 -10.11 16.94
C HIS A 173 -14.24 -9.96 16.10
N LEU A 174 -14.15 -9.32 14.92
CA LEU A 174 -15.29 -9.13 14.02
C LEU A 174 -15.52 -10.32 13.08
N TYR A 175 -14.53 -11.20 12.90
CA TYR A 175 -14.63 -12.33 11.95
C TYR A 175 -15.86 -13.22 12.15
N PRO A 176 -16.28 -13.61 13.37
CA PRO A 176 -17.43 -14.49 13.52
C PRO A 176 -18.70 -13.92 12.87
N LEU A 177 -19.00 -12.64 13.14
CA LEU A 177 -20.17 -11.96 12.56
C LEU A 177 -19.97 -11.64 11.08
N PHE A 178 -18.76 -11.23 10.70
CA PHE A 178 -18.41 -10.93 9.32
C PHE A 178 -18.58 -12.15 8.42
N LEU A 179 -18.07 -13.31 8.81
CA LEU A 179 -18.19 -14.55 8.04
C LEU A 179 -19.64 -15.03 7.93
N GLU A 180 -20.44 -14.90 9.00
CA GLU A 180 -21.89 -15.14 8.95
C GLU A 180 -22.58 -14.26 7.89
N HIS A 181 -22.22 -12.98 7.84
CA HIS A 181 -22.75 -12.05 6.84
C HIS A 181 -22.26 -12.39 5.43
N CYS A 182 -20.98 -12.73 5.26
CA CYS A 182 -20.46 -13.18 3.97
C CYS A 182 -21.22 -14.40 3.45
N GLU A 183 -21.55 -15.37 4.30
CA GLU A 183 -22.34 -16.53 3.91
C GLU A 183 -23.79 -16.12 3.54
N LYS A 184 -24.46 -15.35 4.41
CA LYS A 184 -25.84 -14.90 4.21
C LYS A 184 -26.03 -14.15 2.89
N TYR A 185 -25.10 -13.25 2.56
CA TYR A 185 -25.18 -12.40 1.37
C TYR A 185 -24.36 -12.96 0.18
N ARG A 186 -23.73 -14.13 0.34
CA ARG A 186 -22.84 -14.74 -0.66
C ARG A 186 -21.74 -13.80 -1.13
N ALA A 187 -21.12 -13.11 -0.17
CA ALA A 187 -20.04 -12.19 -0.41
C ALA A 187 -18.79 -12.91 -0.92
N ASN A 188 -18.09 -12.28 -1.86
CA ASN A 188 -16.86 -12.81 -2.45
C ASN A 188 -15.63 -12.53 -1.56
N PHE A 189 -15.69 -12.93 -0.30
CA PHE A 189 -14.54 -12.85 0.60
C PHE A 189 -13.52 -13.93 0.23
N ARG A 190 -12.30 -13.51 -0.10
CA ARG A 190 -11.25 -14.38 -0.60
C ARG A 190 -9.98 -14.24 0.23
N MET A 191 -9.30 -15.36 0.34
CA MET A 191 -8.02 -15.49 1.02
C MET A 191 -6.95 -15.94 0.03
N THR A 192 -5.73 -15.46 0.21
CA THR A 192 -4.55 -15.86 -0.55
C THR A 192 -3.31 -15.84 0.37
N THR A 193 -2.10 -15.77 -0.20
CA THR A 193 -0.82 -15.63 0.50
C THR A 193 -0.12 -14.35 0.06
N GLN A 194 0.83 -13.85 0.86
CA GLN A 194 1.63 -12.69 0.49
C GLN A 194 2.39 -12.91 -0.83
N LEU A 195 2.94 -14.11 -1.02
CA LEU A 195 3.71 -14.43 -2.22
C LEU A 195 2.85 -14.40 -3.48
N ASP A 196 1.62 -14.91 -3.39
CA ASP A 196 0.68 -14.89 -4.51
C ASP A 196 0.25 -13.45 -4.85
N LEU A 197 0.03 -12.59 -3.85
CA LEU A 197 -0.21 -11.16 -4.08
C LEU A 197 0.99 -10.45 -4.69
N PHE A 198 2.22 -10.81 -4.31
CA PHE A 198 3.43 -10.27 -4.94
C PHE A 198 3.50 -10.61 -6.43
N ILE A 199 3.28 -11.89 -6.76
CA ILE A 199 3.22 -12.35 -8.15
C ILE A 199 2.02 -11.71 -8.87
N GLY A 200 0.89 -11.56 -8.18
CA GLY A 200 -0.31 -10.90 -8.65
C GLY A 200 -0.08 -9.45 -9.04
N GLN A 201 0.63 -8.68 -8.22
CA GLN A 201 0.98 -7.31 -8.51
C GLN A 201 1.80 -7.21 -9.80
N ILE A 202 2.80 -8.08 -9.98
CA ILE A 202 3.61 -8.10 -11.21
C ILE A 202 2.71 -8.40 -12.42
N LYS A 203 1.86 -9.43 -12.35
CA LYS A 203 0.89 -9.74 -13.41
C LYS A 203 -0.05 -8.56 -13.69
N MET A 204 -0.48 -7.85 -12.65
CA MET A 204 -1.33 -6.68 -12.76
C MET A 204 -0.67 -5.53 -13.51
N THR A 205 0.60 -5.24 -13.21
CA THR A 205 1.34 -4.19 -13.94
C THR A 205 1.49 -4.51 -15.43
N LEU A 206 1.45 -5.80 -15.82
CA LEU A 206 1.52 -6.22 -17.21
C LEU A 206 0.14 -6.26 -17.91
N LYS A 207 -0.97 -6.22 -17.16
CA LYS A 207 -2.33 -6.27 -17.70
C LYS A 207 -2.71 -4.96 -18.40
N THR A 208 -3.19 -5.04 -19.64
CA THR A 208 -3.50 -3.86 -20.48
C THR A 208 -4.99 -3.58 -20.65
N ARG A 209 -5.85 -4.54 -20.30
CA ARG A 209 -7.30 -4.42 -20.44
C ARG A 209 -8.01 -4.76 -19.13
N PRO A 210 -9.10 -4.07 -18.79
CA PRO A 210 -9.92 -4.45 -17.65
C PRO A 210 -10.52 -5.85 -17.79
N THR A 211 -10.89 -6.45 -16.65
CA THR A 211 -11.60 -7.74 -16.58
C THR A 211 -13.07 -7.55 -16.97
N LEU A 212 -13.57 -8.39 -17.87
CA LEU A 212 -15.00 -8.50 -18.16
C LEU A 212 -15.67 -9.51 -17.22
N LEU A 213 -16.97 -9.38 -16.97
CA LEU A 213 -17.72 -10.31 -16.12
C LEU A 213 -17.68 -11.75 -16.65
N SER A 214 -17.64 -11.91 -17.98
CA SER A 214 -17.51 -13.21 -18.64
C SER A 214 -16.21 -13.93 -18.31
N GLU A 215 -15.16 -13.20 -17.92
CA GLU A 215 -13.83 -13.72 -17.61
C GLU A 215 -13.70 -14.10 -16.12
N ARG A 216 -14.58 -13.62 -15.22
CA ARG A 216 -14.51 -13.87 -13.77
C ARG A 216 -14.91 -15.28 -13.32
N LYS A 217 -15.53 -16.08 -14.19
CA LYS A 217 -16.22 -17.34 -13.81
C LYS A 217 -15.47 -18.65 -14.06
N GLN A 218 -14.19 -18.62 -14.42
CA GLN A 218 -13.47 -19.85 -14.79
C GLN A 218 -12.66 -20.51 -13.66
N GLU A 219 -12.67 -19.99 -12.43
CA GLU A 219 -11.79 -20.47 -11.33
C GLU A 219 -12.52 -20.75 -10.00
N GLN A 220 -13.81 -21.12 -10.01
CA GLN A 220 -14.49 -21.69 -8.82
C GLN A 220 -14.48 -23.21 -8.84
#